data_AF-A0A7V7ZM30-F1
#
_entry.id   AF-A0A7V7ZM30-F1
#
_cell.length_a   1.000
_cell.length_b   1.000
_cell.length_c   1.000
_cell.angle_alpha   90.00
_cell.angle_beta   90.00
_cell.angle_gamma   90.00
#
_symmetry.space_group_name_H-M   'P 1'
#
loop_
_entity.id
_entity.type
_entity.pdbx_description
1 polymer ?
#
loop_
_entity_poly.entity_id
_entity_poly.type
_entity_poly.pdbx_seq_one_letter_code
_entity_poly.pdbx_strand_id
1 'polypeptide(L)'
;MPAQEDIRHQQELLSIHRRNLEVLLRQHALQGGEAHATPVVTNSIRENRTQIARIKGVLRGWGLPAEDHPDDVEVPPQGQASQAPVPGGGNVTIHGGTFYGPVGPSGGSVFNQSNWNVQGNVYNIAGDLNLGASAGKDEFLAALRAFKAELDKAKDVPADTAEDVRDDVDGAIKAIDRAAPDKARAESKLESAKKLLADMAGAAPSALLLGKLLGDALAALPQLPF
;
A
#
# COMPACT_ATOMS: atom_id res chain seq x y z
N MET A 1 -20.69 17.21 -12.87
CA MET A 1 -21.34 16.38 -11.84
C MET A 1 -20.95 14.93 -12.08
N PRO A 2 -20.68 14.13 -11.03
CA PRO A 2 -20.37 12.70 -11.16
C PRO A 2 -21.58 11.91 -11.69
N ALA A 3 -21.37 10.70 -12.20
CA ALA A 3 -22.47 9.82 -12.57
C ALA A 3 -23.20 9.30 -11.32
N GLN A 4 -24.48 8.96 -11.46
CA GLN A 4 -25.28 8.43 -10.34
C GLN A 4 -24.72 7.11 -9.79
N GLU A 5 -24.09 6.31 -10.66
CA GLU A 5 -23.42 5.06 -10.29
C GLU A 5 -22.20 5.32 -9.40
N ASP A 6 -21.39 6.32 -9.72
CA ASP A 6 -20.23 6.72 -8.91
C ASP A 6 -20.68 7.19 -7.51
N ILE A 7 -21.76 7.98 -7.45
CA ILE A 7 -22.34 8.45 -6.20
C ILE A 7 -22.76 7.25 -5.33
N ARG A 8 -23.52 6.31 -5.92
CA ARG A 8 -24.01 5.12 -5.22
C ARG A 8 -22.84 4.27 -4.72
N HIS A 9 -21.83 4.10 -5.56
CA HIS A 9 -20.64 3.34 -5.22
C HIS A 9 -19.89 3.95 -4.02
N GLN A 10 -19.67 5.27 -4.02
CA GLN A 10 -19.02 5.95 -2.88
C GLN A 10 -19.85 5.85 -1.58
N GLN A 11 -21.17 5.97 -1.67
CA GLN A 11 -22.06 5.80 -0.53
C GLN A 11 -22.04 4.37 0.03
N GLU A 12 -21.97 3.37 -0.85
CA GLU A 12 -21.83 1.97 -0.47
C GLU A 12 -20.48 1.70 0.22
N LEU A 13 -19.38 2.20 -0.34
CA LEU A 13 -18.06 2.10 0.30
C LEU A 13 -18.05 2.75 1.68
N LEU A 14 -18.66 3.94 1.83
CA LEU A 14 -18.78 4.61 3.13
C LEU A 14 -19.52 3.72 4.15
N SER A 15 -20.62 3.09 3.74
CA SER A 15 -21.40 2.16 4.58
C SER A 15 -20.58 0.92 4.97
N ILE A 16 -19.80 0.36 4.04
CA ILE A 16 -18.94 -0.80 4.32
C ILE A 16 -17.85 -0.44 5.34
N HIS A 17 -17.12 0.66 5.14
CA HIS A 17 -16.06 1.05 6.06
C HIS A 17 -16.58 1.40 7.45
N ARG A 18 -17.77 2.01 7.57
CA ARG A 18 -18.40 2.26 8.87
C ARG A 18 -18.75 0.97 9.61
N ARG A 19 -19.34 -0.01 8.92
CA ARG A 19 -19.63 -1.34 9.51
C ARG A 19 -18.35 -2.03 9.97
N ASN A 20 -17.29 -1.98 9.18
CA ASN A 20 -15.99 -2.55 9.55
C ASN A 20 -15.39 -1.84 10.77
N LEU A 21 -15.43 -0.51 10.79
CA LEU A 21 -14.94 0.29 11.92
C LEU A 21 -15.67 -0.04 13.21
N GLU A 22 -16.99 -0.20 13.18
CA GLU A 22 -17.79 -0.57 14.35
C GLU A 22 -17.37 -1.94 14.93
N VAL A 23 -17.14 -2.94 14.09
CA VAL A 23 -16.66 -4.27 14.52
C VAL A 23 -15.26 -4.17 15.11
N LEU A 24 -14.36 -3.42 14.47
CA LEU A 24 -12.99 -3.24 14.94
C LEU A 24 -12.92 -2.48 16.27
N LEU A 25 -13.77 -1.47 16.47
CA LEU A 25 -13.86 -0.74 17.74
C LEU A 25 -14.36 -1.65 18.87
N ARG A 26 -15.33 -2.53 18.60
CA ARG A 26 -15.75 -3.56 19.56
C ARG A 26 -14.62 -4.53 19.90
N GLN A 27 -13.86 -4.99 18.90
CA GLN A 27 -12.71 -5.86 19.12
C GLN A 27 -11.61 -5.15 19.92
N HIS A 28 -11.33 -3.90 19.61
CA HIS A 28 -10.36 -3.07 20.33
C HIS A 28 -10.76 -2.90 21.80
N ALA A 29 -12.04 -2.66 22.08
CA ALA A 29 -12.56 -2.61 23.44
C ALA A 29 -12.43 -3.96 24.18
N LEU A 30 -12.76 -5.07 23.52
CA LEU A 30 -12.61 -6.42 24.09
C LEU A 30 -11.16 -6.79 24.38
N GLN A 31 -10.20 -6.26 23.63
CA GLN A 31 -8.77 -6.46 23.86
C GLN A 31 -8.20 -5.60 24.99
N GLY A 32 -9.00 -4.74 25.63
CA GLY A 32 -8.53 -3.84 26.69
C GLY A 32 -8.10 -2.46 26.20
N GLY A 33 -8.54 -2.06 25.00
CA GLY A 33 -8.26 -0.74 24.43
C GLY A 33 -6.83 -0.60 23.90
N GLU A 34 -6.38 0.65 23.77
CA GLU A 34 -5.16 1.01 23.03
C GLU A 34 -3.89 0.39 23.61
N ALA A 35 -3.83 0.19 24.94
CA ALA A 35 -2.69 -0.40 25.62
C ALA A 35 -2.48 -1.89 25.32
N HIS A 36 -3.51 -2.58 24.84
CA HIS A 36 -3.54 -4.04 24.74
C HIS A 36 -4.01 -4.55 23.38
N ALA A 37 -4.59 -3.67 22.55
CA ALA A 37 -5.03 -4.01 21.21
C ALA A 37 -3.86 -4.45 20.34
N THR A 38 -4.09 -5.47 19.52
CA THR A 38 -3.04 -5.95 18.62
C THR A 38 -2.72 -4.89 17.57
N PRO A 39 -1.47 -4.81 17.08
CA PRO A 39 -1.09 -3.86 16.04
C PRO A 39 -1.99 -3.95 14.79
N VAL A 40 -2.49 -5.14 14.47
CA VAL A 40 -3.41 -5.37 13.36
C VAL A 40 -4.73 -4.60 13.57
N VAL A 41 -5.37 -4.74 14.74
CA VAL A 41 -6.65 -4.06 15.03
C VAL A 41 -6.48 -2.55 15.01
N THR A 42 -5.43 -2.04 15.67
CA THR A 42 -5.13 -0.61 15.75
C THR A 42 -4.87 -0.01 14.36
N ASN A 43 -4.09 -0.69 13.52
CA ASN A 43 -3.83 -0.23 12.16
C ASN A 43 -5.09 -0.30 11.29
N SER A 44 -5.91 -1.34 11.42
CA SER A 44 -7.17 -1.46 10.68
C SER A 44 -8.18 -0.37 11.06
N ILE A 45 -8.24 0.06 12.33
CA ILE A 45 -9.07 1.19 12.75
C ILE A 45 -8.62 2.48 12.06
N ARG A 46 -7.32 2.77 12.10
CA ARG A 46 -6.74 3.97 11.47
C ARG A 46 -6.98 3.99 9.97
N GLU A 47 -6.80 2.85 9.30
CA GLU A 47 -7.06 2.70 7.87
C GLU A 47 -8.53 2.98 7.53
N ASN A 48 -9.47 2.35 8.25
CA ASN A 48 -10.90 2.57 7.98
C ASN A 48 -11.32 4.03 8.21
N ARG A 49 -10.83 4.69 9.27
CA ARG A 49 -11.06 6.13 9.50
C ARG A 49 -10.50 6.99 8.36
N THR A 50 -9.32 6.66 7.86
CA THR A 50 -8.69 7.36 6.72
C THR A 50 -9.53 7.22 5.45
N GLN A 51 -10.00 6.01 5.14
CA GLN A 51 -10.87 5.78 3.98
C GLN A 51 -12.22 6.49 4.11
N ILE A 52 -12.83 6.48 5.30
CA ILE A 52 -14.06 7.23 5.57
C ILE A 52 -13.85 8.73 5.34
N ALA A 53 -12.77 9.31 5.87
CA ALA A 53 -12.45 10.73 5.67
C ALA A 53 -12.27 11.06 4.18
N ARG A 54 -11.54 10.21 3.44
CA ARG A 54 -11.35 10.35 1.99
C ARG A 54 -12.68 10.30 1.23
N ILE A 55 -13.50 9.29 1.46
CA ILE A 55 -14.80 9.12 0.76
C ILE A 55 -15.72 10.31 1.07
N LYS A 56 -15.79 10.76 2.32
CA LYS A 56 -16.57 11.96 2.70
C LYS A 56 -16.06 13.21 2.00
N GLY A 57 -14.75 13.36 1.84
CA GLY A 57 -14.14 14.44 1.05
C GLY A 57 -14.60 14.43 -0.41
N VAL A 58 -14.61 13.26 -1.05
CA VAL A 58 -15.10 13.08 -2.43
C VAL A 58 -16.58 13.44 -2.56
N LEU A 59 -17.43 12.88 -1.69
CA LEU A 59 -18.87 13.15 -1.70
C LEU A 59 -19.18 14.64 -1.50
N ARG A 60 -18.52 15.29 -0.53
CA ARG A 60 -18.66 16.74 -0.29
C ARG A 60 -18.14 17.57 -1.46
N GLY A 61 -17.06 17.14 -2.11
CA GLY A 61 -16.53 17.77 -3.33
C GLY A 61 -17.52 17.71 -4.50
N TRP A 62 -18.40 16.71 -4.52
CA TRP A 62 -19.51 16.61 -5.47
C TRP A 62 -20.78 17.38 -5.04
N GLY A 63 -20.74 18.08 -3.91
CA GLY A 63 -21.89 18.80 -3.36
C GLY A 63 -22.92 17.90 -2.67
N LEU A 64 -22.57 16.63 -2.40
CA LEU A 64 -23.44 15.72 -1.68
C LEU A 64 -23.18 15.81 -0.17
N PRO A 65 -24.23 15.85 0.66
CA PRO A 65 -24.07 15.79 2.10
C PRO A 65 -23.52 14.43 2.52
N ALA A 66 -22.52 14.44 3.41
CA ALA A 66 -21.98 13.24 4.03
C ALA A 66 -22.00 13.45 5.55
N GLU A 67 -22.92 12.74 6.21
CA GLU A 67 -23.15 12.81 7.65
C GLU A 67 -21.87 12.51 8.44
N ASP A 68 -21.64 13.22 9.54
CA ASP A 68 -20.53 12.97 10.45
C ASP A 68 -20.96 11.99 11.55
N HIS A 69 -20.21 10.90 11.74
CA HIS A 69 -20.39 9.98 12.85
C HIS A 69 -19.29 10.19 13.88
N PRO A 70 -19.57 10.13 15.21
CA PRO A 70 -18.55 10.33 16.24
C PRO A 70 -17.37 9.35 16.12
N ASP A 71 -17.62 8.12 15.68
CA ASP A 71 -16.56 7.12 15.52
C ASP A 71 -15.64 7.35 14.30
N ASP A 72 -16.08 8.15 13.32
CA ASP A 72 -15.31 8.45 12.10
C ASP A 72 -14.01 9.20 12.42
N VAL A 73 -13.99 9.92 13.53
CA VAL A 73 -12.84 10.70 13.99
C VAL A 73 -12.11 9.97 15.10
N GLU A 74 -10.79 9.98 15.03
CA GLU A 74 -9.96 9.57 16.15
C GLU A 74 -10.07 10.64 17.23
N VAL A 75 -10.53 10.25 18.42
CA VAL A 75 -10.49 11.13 19.58
C VAL A 75 -9.02 11.29 19.93
N PRO A 76 -8.41 12.48 19.73
CA PRO A 76 -7.02 12.66 20.13
C PRO A 76 -6.93 12.36 21.63
N PRO A 77 -5.89 11.65 22.08
CA PRO A 77 -5.73 11.29 23.49
C PRO A 77 -5.88 12.58 24.31
N GLN A 78 -6.97 12.65 25.08
CA GLN A 78 -7.33 13.85 25.81
C GLN A 78 -6.27 14.08 26.90
N GLY A 79 -5.29 14.91 26.57
CA GLY A 79 -4.30 15.41 27.50
C GLY A 79 -3.27 14.38 27.96
N GLN A 80 -2.21 14.21 27.15
CA GLN A 80 -0.92 14.57 27.76
C GLN A 80 -1.03 16.07 28.03
N ALA A 81 -1.54 16.44 29.20
CA ALA A 81 -1.50 17.80 29.69
C ALA A 81 -0.08 18.28 29.40
N SER A 82 0.06 19.30 28.56
CA SER A 82 1.36 19.84 28.18
C SER A 82 2.10 20.06 29.49
N GLN A 83 3.05 19.18 29.79
CA GLN A 83 3.85 19.34 30.99
C GLN A 83 4.46 20.72 30.81
N ALA A 84 4.14 21.63 31.74
CA ALA A 84 4.69 22.97 31.70
C ALA A 84 6.20 22.81 31.47
N PRO A 85 6.78 23.52 30.49
CA PRO A 85 8.18 23.33 30.11
C PRO A 85 9.02 23.44 31.36
N VAL A 86 9.62 22.32 31.79
CA VAL A 86 10.53 22.31 32.93
C VAL A 86 11.71 23.18 32.51
N PRO A 87 11.96 24.33 33.16
CA PRO A 87 13.08 25.20 32.79
C PRO A 87 14.36 24.54 33.31
N GLY A 88 14.93 23.65 32.50
CA GLY A 88 16.17 22.96 32.80
C GLY A 88 16.82 22.52 31.50
N GLY A 89 17.85 23.27 31.06
CA GLY A 89 18.69 22.89 29.93
C GLY A 89 19.49 21.63 30.22
N GLY A 90 18.88 20.47 30.01
CA GLY A 90 19.54 19.17 30.07
C GLY A 90 19.91 18.71 28.66
N ASN A 91 21.21 18.51 28.42
CA ASN A 91 21.68 17.80 27.23
C ASN A 91 21.16 16.35 27.27
N VAL A 92 20.36 15.94 26.29
CA VAL A 92 19.96 14.53 26.13
C VAL A 92 21.07 13.81 25.39
N THR A 93 21.92 13.09 26.13
CA THR A 93 22.88 12.15 25.54
C THR A 93 22.17 10.83 25.24
N ILE A 94 21.84 10.60 23.97
CA ILE A 94 21.40 9.29 23.48
C ILE A 94 22.68 8.50 23.12
N HIS A 95 22.90 7.36 23.77
CA HIS A 95 24.03 6.48 23.43
C HIS A 95 23.86 5.94 21.99
N GLY A 96 24.61 6.53 21.06
CA GLY A 96 24.61 6.15 19.64
C GLY A 96 24.97 7.28 18.66
N GLY A 97 24.91 8.55 19.08
CA GLY A 97 25.32 9.67 18.25
C GLY A 97 24.90 11.01 18.85
N THR A 98 25.79 12.00 18.81
CA THR A 98 25.53 13.34 19.35
C THR A 98 24.84 14.17 18.26
N PHE A 99 23.55 14.48 18.43
CA PHE A 99 22.84 15.42 17.55
C PHE A 99 23.10 16.86 18.04
N TYR A 100 23.80 17.66 17.23
CA TYR A 100 23.94 19.09 17.46
C TYR A 100 22.92 19.83 16.60
N GLY A 101 21.78 20.20 17.19
CA GLY A 101 20.79 21.07 16.56
C GLY A 101 20.02 21.88 17.62
N PRO A 102 19.72 23.15 17.37
CA PRO A 102 18.96 23.98 18.30
C PRO A 102 17.54 23.43 18.46
N VAL A 103 17.20 22.99 19.67
CA VAL A 103 15.85 22.54 20.02
C VAL A 103 15.00 23.79 20.26
N GLY A 104 14.25 24.21 19.25
CA GLY A 104 13.31 25.34 19.36
C GLY A 104 12.08 24.96 20.20
N PRO A 105 11.60 25.84 21.10
CA PRO A 105 10.49 25.54 22.00
C PRO A 105 9.13 25.88 21.37
N SER A 106 8.76 25.25 20.25
CA SER A 106 7.37 25.24 19.75
C SER A 106 7.26 24.58 18.39
N GLY A 107 6.28 23.69 18.23
CA GLY A 107 5.83 23.21 16.93
C GLY A 107 6.07 21.72 16.79
N GLY A 108 4.98 20.96 16.65
CA GLY A 108 5.02 19.51 16.52
C GLY A 108 6.08 19.08 15.52
N SER A 109 6.81 18.03 15.87
CA SER A 109 7.60 17.28 14.90
C SER A 109 6.62 16.77 13.84
N VAL A 110 6.43 17.56 12.78
CA VAL A 110 5.96 17.02 11.52
C VAL A 110 7.01 15.98 11.19
N PHE A 111 6.63 14.71 11.32
CA PHE A 111 7.43 13.59 10.87
C PHE A 111 7.42 13.65 9.35
N ASN A 112 8.18 14.58 8.80
CA ASN A 112 8.35 14.75 7.37
C ASN A 112 9.34 13.67 6.94
N GLN A 113 8.82 12.48 6.65
CA GLN A 113 9.55 11.31 6.15
C GLN A 113 10.08 11.50 4.72
N SER A 114 10.25 12.72 4.21
CA SER A 114 10.78 12.92 2.86
C SER A 114 12.19 12.34 2.67
N ASN A 115 12.88 11.99 3.77
CA ASN A 115 14.16 11.27 3.77
C ASN A 115 14.10 9.88 4.45
N TRP A 116 12.92 9.37 4.79
CA TRP A 116 12.79 8.00 5.32
C TRP A 116 12.62 7.03 4.16
N ASN A 117 13.75 6.63 3.57
CA ASN A 117 13.80 5.48 2.68
C ASN A 117 13.60 4.24 3.56
N VAL A 118 12.37 3.75 3.68
CA VAL A 118 12.11 2.44 4.28
C VAL A 118 12.67 1.41 3.29
N GLN A 119 13.95 1.09 3.45
CA GLN A 119 14.59 -0.03 2.78
C GLN A 119 13.95 -1.32 3.32
N GLY A 120 12.90 -1.75 2.65
CA GLY A 120 12.15 -2.96 2.97
C GLY A 120 10.87 -3.01 2.14
N ASN A 121 10.50 -4.21 1.71
CA ASN A 121 9.32 -4.46 0.86
C ASN A 121 8.02 -4.04 1.56
N VAL A 122 7.62 -2.77 1.45
CA VAL A 122 6.32 -2.30 1.93
C VAL A 122 5.31 -2.52 0.81
N TYR A 123 4.65 -3.67 0.85
CA TYR A 123 3.41 -3.86 0.10
C TYR A 123 2.34 -2.96 0.71
N ASN A 124 1.69 -2.13 -0.11
CA ASN A 124 0.40 -1.57 0.25
C ASN A 124 -0.65 -2.68 0.21
N ILE A 125 -1.59 -2.67 1.17
CA ILE A 125 -2.67 -3.66 1.34
C ILE A 125 -3.54 -3.82 0.07
N ALA A 126 -3.42 -2.91 -0.90
CA ALA A 126 -4.13 -2.94 -2.18
C ALA A 126 -3.56 -3.92 -3.22
N GLY A 127 -2.42 -4.59 -2.95
CA GLY A 127 -1.81 -5.51 -3.91
C GLY A 127 -1.18 -4.79 -5.12
N ASP A 128 -0.86 -3.50 -4.99
CA ASP A 128 -0.19 -2.74 -6.05
C ASP A 128 1.33 -2.98 -5.98
N LEU A 129 1.95 -3.21 -7.13
CA LEU A 129 3.39 -3.39 -7.21
C LEU A 129 4.06 -2.02 -7.24
N ASN A 130 4.36 -1.45 -6.07
CA ASN A 130 5.16 -0.22 -6.01
C ASN A 130 6.65 -0.56 -6.22
N LEU A 131 7.04 -0.76 -7.48
CA LEU A 131 8.44 -0.63 -7.88
C LEU A 131 8.77 0.86 -7.81
N GLY A 132 9.67 1.27 -6.92
CA GLY A 132 10.12 2.66 -6.89
C GLY A 132 10.63 3.10 -8.26
N ALA A 133 10.65 4.41 -8.54
CA ALA A 133 11.17 4.97 -9.80
C ALA A 133 12.64 4.58 -10.10
N SER A 134 13.32 3.95 -9.15
CA SER A 134 14.68 3.42 -9.27
C SER A 134 14.78 2.04 -8.62
N ALA A 135 13.83 1.16 -8.92
CA ALA A 135 13.88 -0.21 -8.43
C ALA A 135 15.21 -0.88 -8.83
N GLY A 136 15.87 -1.52 -7.88
CA GLY A 136 17.09 -2.28 -8.14
C GLY A 136 16.79 -3.62 -8.84
N LYS A 137 17.82 -4.26 -9.42
CA LYS A 137 17.70 -5.62 -10.00
C LYS A 137 17.03 -6.60 -9.03
N ASP A 138 17.44 -6.61 -7.76
CA ASP A 138 16.92 -7.55 -6.77
C ASP A 138 15.46 -7.29 -6.41
N GLU A 139 15.06 -6.01 -6.34
CA GLU A 139 13.68 -5.60 -6.09
C GLU A 139 12.77 -6.01 -7.25
N PHE A 140 13.24 -5.82 -8.49
CA PHE A 140 12.54 -6.28 -9.69
C PHE A 140 12.37 -7.80 -9.73
N LEU A 141 13.43 -8.55 -9.38
CA LEU A 141 13.36 -10.01 -9.29
C LEU A 141 12.41 -10.46 -8.17
N ALA A 142 12.39 -9.77 -7.03
CA ALA A 142 11.45 -10.03 -5.95
C ALA A 142 10.00 -9.79 -6.39
N ALA A 143 9.76 -8.71 -7.14
CA ALA A 143 8.47 -8.39 -7.71
C ALA A 143 7.95 -9.47 -8.68
N LEU A 144 8.80 -9.95 -9.60
CA LEU A 144 8.41 -11.05 -10.50
C LEU A 144 8.11 -12.35 -9.76
N ARG A 145 8.84 -12.65 -8.67
CA ARG A 145 8.55 -13.82 -7.82
C ARG A 145 7.23 -13.65 -7.06
N ALA A 146 6.93 -12.45 -6.58
CA ALA A 146 5.66 -12.14 -5.92
C ALA A 146 4.49 -12.27 -6.91
N PHE A 147 4.66 -11.78 -8.15
CA PHE A 147 3.68 -11.96 -9.22
C PHE A 147 3.34 -13.45 -9.43
N LYS A 148 4.33 -14.34 -9.48
CA LYS A 148 4.08 -15.80 -9.58
C LYS A 148 3.25 -16.33 -8.41
N ALA A 149 3.57 -15.88 -7.20
CA ALA A 149 2.82 -16.29 -6.01
C ALA A 149 1.36 -15.82 -6.05
N GLU A 150 1.07 -14.66 -6.65
CA GLU A 150 -0.31 -14.20 -6.88
C GLU A 150 -1.00 -14.96 -8.01
N LEU A 151 -0.28 -15.29 -9.09
CA LEU A 151 -0.79 -16.15 -10.17
C LEU A 151 -1.24 -17.52 -9.63
N ASP A 152 -0.49 -18.11 -8.70
CA ASP A 152 -0.84 -19.39 -8.09
C ASP A 152 -2.10 -19.32 -7.19
N LYS A 153 -2.47 -18.12 -6.71
CA LYS A 153 -3.69 -17.91 -5.92
C LYS A 153 -4.92 -17.66 -6.80
N ALA A 154 -4.72 -17.28 -8.06
CA ALA A 154 -5.79 -16.94 -9.00
C ALA A 154 -6.51 -18.19 -9.52
N LYS A 155 -7.56 -18.62 -8.82
CA LYS A 155 -8.32 -19.85 -9.14
C LYS A 155 -9.18 -19.73 -10.40
N ASP A 156 -9.42 -18.52 -10.86
CA ASP A 156 -10.20 -18.18 -12.05
C ASP A 156 -9.38 -18.16 -13.34
N VAL A 157 -8.04 -18.29 -13.25
CA VAL A 157 -7.14 -18.43 -14.39
C VAL A 157 -7.08 -19.92 -14.78
N PRO A 158 -7.42 -20.30 -16.03
CA PRO A 158 -7.23 -21.65 -16.54
C PRO A 158 -5.80 -22.16 -16.32
N ALA A 159 -5.67 -23.43 -15.92
CA ALA A 159 -4.40 -24.00 -15.48
C ALA A 159 -3.34 -24.03 -16.59
N ASP A 160 -3.75 -24.27 -17.83
CA ASP A 160 -2.91 -24.22 -19.03
C ASP A 160 -2.35 -22.80 -19.25
N THR A 161 -3.22 -21.78 -19.18
CA THR A 161 -2.76 -20.39 -19.32
C THR A 161 -1.88 -19.96 -18.15
N ALA A 162 -2.19 -20.39 -16.92
CA ALA A 162 -1.36 -20.12 -15.75
C ALA A 162 0.04 -20.72 -15.89
N GLU A 163 0.15 -21.91 -16.47
CA GLU A 163 1.43 -22.58 -16.75
C GLU A 163 2.25 -21.80 -17.79
N ASP A 164 1.66 -21.41 -18.91
CA ASP A 164 2.33 -20.63 -19.95
C ASP A 164 2.84 -19.28 -19.42
N VAL A 165 2.01 -18.56 -18.65
CA VAL A 165 2.39 -17.29 -18.01
C VAL A 165 3.53 -17.52 -17.01
N ARG A 166 3.50 -18.62 -16.24
CA ARG A 166 4.56 -18.96 -15.28
C ARG A 166 5.90 -19.20 -15.99
N ASP A 167 5.88 -19.93 -17.09
CA ASP A 167 7.07 -20.25 -17.89
C ASP A 167 7.69 -18.99 -18.51
N ASP A 168 6.86 -18.06 -18.99
CA ASP A 168 7.32 -16.79 -19.52
C ASP A 168 7.95 -15.91 -18.42
N VAL A 169 7.32 -15.80 -17.25
CA VAL A 169 7.88 -15.05 -16.12
C VAL A 169 9.19 -15.68 -15.61
N ASP A 170 9.29 -17.01 -15.54
CA ASP A 170 10.54 -17.70 -15.20
C ASP A 170 11.63 -17.46 -16.26
N GLY A 171 11.24 -17.39 -17.54
CA GLY A 171 12.12 -16.99 -18.62
C GLY A 171 12.68 -15.57 -18.43
N ALA A 172 11.83 -14.63 -18.02
CA ALA A 172 12.23 -13.25 -17.74
C ALA A 172 13.16 -13.15 -16.52
N ILE A 173 12.82 -13.83 -15.41
CA ILE A 173 13.66 -13.94 -14.22
C ILE A 173 15.06 -14.45 -14.60
N LYS A 174 15.13 -15.57 -15.34
CA LYS A 174 16.41 -16.15 -15.80
C LYS A 174 17.19 -15.23 -16.74
N ALA A 175 16.53 -14.37 -17.52
CA ALA A 175 17.20 -13.41 -18.41
C ALA A 175 17.82 -12.25 -17.62
N ILE A 176 17.14 -11.78 -16.57
CA ILE A 176 17.61 -10.67 -15.71
C ILE A 176 18.64 -11.13 -14.68
N ASP A 177 18.52 -12.34 -14.15
CA ASP A 177 19.39 -12.84 -13.07
C ASP A 177 20.83 -13.15 -13.53
N ARG A 178 21.06 -13.28 -14.84
CA ARG A 178 22.40 -13.50 -15.42
C ARG A 178 23.42 -12.45 -15.01
N ALA A 179 24.70 -12.82 -15.08
CA ALA A 179 25.83 -11.91 -14.89
C ALA A 179 25.83 -10.75 -15.91
N ALA A 180 25.38 -11.02 -17.15
CA ALA A 180 25.06 -10.01 -18.16
C ALA A 180 23.55 -10.10 -18.46
N PRO A 181 22.73 -9.20 -17.87
CA PRO A 181 21.28 -9.21 -18.03
C PRO A 181 20.83 -8.99 -19.48
N ASP A 182 19.91 -9.82 -19.95
CA ASP A 182 19.34 -9.77 -21.31
C ASP A 182 17.96 -9.11 -21.27
N LYS A 183 17.93 -7.76 -21.29
CA LYS A 183 16.67 -6.99 -21.18
C LYS A 183 15.69 -7.31 -22.30
N ALA A 184 16.16 -7.42 -23.55
CA ALA A 184 15.30 -7.66 -24.70
C ALA A 184 14.58 -9.01 -24.59
N ARG A 185 15.28 -10.05 -24.11
CA ARG A 185 14.66 -11.34 -23.84
C ARG A 185 13.65 -11.27 -22.69
N ALA A 186 13.97 -10.57 -21.61
CA ALA A 186 13.05 -10.39 -20.49
C ALA A 186 11.78 -9.63 -20.92
N GLU A 187 11.93 -8.55 -21.69
CA GLU A 187 10.83 -7.75 -22.24
C GLU A 187 9.91 -8.60 -23.13
N SER A 188 10.49 -9.35 -24.09
CA SER A 188 9.74 -10.25 -24.97
C SER A 188 8.93 -11.29 -24.18
N LYS A 189 9.49 -11.80 -23.08
CA LYS A 189 8.82 -12.77 -22.22
C LYS A 189 7.69 -12.15 -21.40
N LEU A 190 7.91 -10.98 -20.82
CA LEU A 190 6.88 -10.28 -20.05
C LEU A 190 5.72 -9.77 -20.94
N GLU A 191 5.99 -9.33 -22.18
CA GLU A 191 4.93 -8.96 -23.13
C GLU A 191 4.11 -10.19 -23.58
N SER A 192 4.74 -11.35 -23.78
CA SER A 192 4.03 -12.60 -24.06
C SER A 192 3.08 -12.98 -22.92
N ALA A 193 3.58 -12.99 -21.67
CA ALA A 193 2.77 -13.23 -20.48
C ALA A 193 1.60 -12.24 -20.34
N LYS A 194 1.86 -10.95 -20.56
CA LYS A 194 0.84 -9.89 -20.52
C LYS A 194 -0.24 -10.09 -21.58
N LYS A 195 0.14 -10.49 -22.80
CA LYS A 195 -0.81 -10.78 -23.88
C LYS A 195 -1.74 -11.94 -23.51
N LEU A 196 -1.19 -13.04 -22.99
CA LEU A 196 -1.98 -14.19 -22.53
C LEU A 196 -3.02 -13.78 -21.48
N LEU A 197 -2.64 -12.95 -20.49
CA LEU A 197 -3.57 -12.45 -19.48
C LEU A 197 -4.62 -11.49 -20.06
N ALA A 198 -4.23 -10.64 -21.01
CA ALA A 198 -5.14 -9.70 -21.65
C ALA A 198 -6.22 -10.42 -22.46
N ASP A 199 -5.87 -11.49 -23.18
CA ASP A 199 -6.81 -12.33 -23.92
C ASP A 199 -7.86 -12.99 -23.00
N MET A 200 -7.54 -13.13 -21.70
CA MET A 200 -8.45 -13.68 -20.69
C MET A 200 -9.17 -12.64 -19.82
N ALA A 201 -8.89 -11.34 -19.99
CA ALA A 201 -9.40 -10.32 -19.07
C ALA A 201 -10.94 -10.27 -18.99
N GLY A 202 -11.65 -10.77 -20.01
CA GLY A 202 -13.11 -10.91 -20.01
C GLY A 202 -13.66 -12.15 -19.28
N ALA A 203 -12.83 -13.17 -19.06
CA ALA A 203 -13.23 -14.45 -18.44
C ALA A 203 -12.74 -14.61 -17.00
N ALA A 204 -11.61 -13.99 -16.65
CA ALA A 204 -10.96 -14.11 -15.34
C ALA A 204 -10.63 -12.72 -14.77
N PRO A 205 -11.40 -12.21 -13.79
CA PRO A 205 -11.14 -10.91 -13.16
C PRO A 205 -9.71 -10.79 -12.60
N SER A 206 -9.13 -11.86 -12.07
CA SER A 206 -7.75 -11.86 -11.57
C SER A 206 -6.74 -11.62 -12.69
N ALA A 207 -7.04 -12.01 -13.94
CA ALA A 207 -6.15 -11.79 -15.07
C ALA A 207 -5.95 -10.30 -15.37
N LEU A 208 -6.95 -9.46 -15.11
CA LEU A 208 -6.84 -8.01 -15.28
C LEU A 208 -5.89 -7.39 -14.23
N LEU A 209 -6.01 -7.82 -12.97
CA LEU A 209 -5.11 -7.38 -11.90
C LEU A 209 -3.67 -7.84 -12.16
N LEU A 210 -3.48 -9.11 -12.51
CA LEU A 210 -2.17 -9.66 -12.86
C LEU A 210 -1.58 -8.97 -14.10
N GLY A 211 -2.40 -8.70 -15.12
CA GLY A 211 -1.98 -7.97 -16.32
C GLY A 211 -1.47 -6.56 -16.01
N LYS A 212 -2.10 -5.87 -15.05
CA LYS A 212 -1.62 -4.56 -14.56
C LYS A 212 -0.23 -4.69 -13.92
N LEU A 213 -0.04 -5.65 -13.01
CA LEU A 213 1.25 -5.88 -12.34
C LEU A 213 2.38 -6.18 -13.34
N LEU A 214 2.10 -6.95 -14.40
CA LEU A 214 3.08 -7.17 -15.48
C LEU A 214 3.33 -5.90 -16.29
N GLY A 215 2.31 -5.08 -16.53
CA GLY A 215 2.46 -3.78 -17.18
C GLY A 215 3.41 -2.85 -16.41
N ASP A 216 3.27 -2.80 -15.09
CA ASP A 216 4.12 -2.00 -14.22
C ASP A 216 5.57 -2.54 -14.21
N ALA A 217 5.75 -3.86 -14.17
CA ALA A 217 7.07 -4.49 -14.31
C ALA A 217 7.72 -4.16 -15.67
N LEU A 218 6.97 -4.24 -16.77
CA LEU A 218 7.45 -3.86 -18.10
C LEU A 218 7.89 -2.39 -18.16
N ALA A 219 7.14 -1.47 -17.55
CA ALA A 219 7.49 -0.06 -17.49
C ALA A 219 8.76 0.22 -16.67
N ALA A 220 9.03 -0.58 -15.64
CA ALA A 220 10.22 -0.47 -14.80
C ALA A 220 11.48 -1.07 -15.45
N LEU A 221 11.33 -2.07 -16.33
CA LEU A 221 12.45 -2.82 -16.92
C LEU A 221 13.54 -1.95 -17.60
N PRO A 222 13.21 -0.90 -18.38
CA PRO A 222 14.21 -0.01 -18.97
C PRO A 222 15.05 0.74 -17.92
N GLN A 223 14.47 1.05 -16.76
CA GLN A 223 15.08 1.86 -15.70
C GLN A 223 16.08 1.09 -14.81
N LEU A 224 16.14 -0.24 -14.95
CA LEU A 224 17.02 -1.06 -14.12
C LEU A 224 18.50 -0.74 -14.38
N PRO A 225 19.27 -0.41 -13.32
CA PRO A 225 20.71 -0.22 -13.41
C PRO A 225 21.38 -1.59 -13.55
N PHE A 226 22.12 -1.80 -14.63
CA PHE A 226 22.92 -3.00 -14.87
C PHE A 226 24.36 -2.62 -15.23
#